data_AF-A0A640TIA5-F1
#
_entry.id   AF-A0A640TIA5-F1
#
_cell.length_a   1.000
_cell.length_b   1.000
_cell.length_c   1.000
_cell.angle_alpha   90.00
_cell.angle_beta   90.00
_cell.angle_gamma   90.00
#
_symmetry.space_group_name_H-M   'P 1'
#
loop_
_entity.id
_entity.type
_entity.pdbx_description
1 polymer ?
#
loop_
_entity_poly.entity_id
_entity_poly.type
_entity_poly.pdbx_seq_one_letter_code
_entity_poly.pdbx_strand_id
1 'polypeptide(L)'
;MRDKARTNHRGGALRRTAAAASLALIAGALPVALATPASASQSDCTAYLKGRGYNVGAGVKHACATAAHASGPAGRDMCWRELQELGVKSDYGLTACGLA
;
A
#
# COMPACT_ATOMS: atom_id res chain seq x y z
N MET A 1 7.04 34.83 -34.69
CA MET A 1 8.37 34.49 -35.24
C MET A 1 9.29 34.19 -34.08
N ARG A 2 9.90 32.98 -34.07
CA ARG A 2 11.14 32.59 -33.36
C ARG A 2 11.14 32.72 -31.83
N ASP A 3 11.78 31.88 -31.04
CA ASP A 3 12.48 30.59 -31.12
C ASP A 3 13.09 30.42 -29.71
N LYS A 4 13.52 29.20 -29.36
CA LYS A 4 14.39 28.82 -28.21
C LYS A 4 13.65 28.49 -26.92
N ALA A 5 13.32 27.24 -26.62
CA ALA A 5 14.18 26.04 -26.62
C ALA A 5 15.55 26.29 -25.98
N ARG A 6 15.75 25.77 -24.76
CA ARG A 6 16.85 24.85 -24.42
C ARG A 6 16.82 24.46 -22.93
N THR A 7 16.56 23.18 -22.63
CA THR A 7 17.55 22.14 -22.23
C THR A 7 18.08 22.33 -20.81
N ASN A 8 18.36 21.34 -19.98
CA ASN A 8 18.30 19.88 -19.98
C ASN A 8 19.09 19.52 -18.72
N HIS A 9 18.52 18.87 -17.71
CA HIS A 9 19.27 18.12 -16.71
C HIS A 9 18.35 17.10 -16.05
N ARG A 10 18.68 15.82 -15.88
CA ARG A 10 19.74 14.92 -16.40
C ARG A 10 19.25 13.51 -16.01
N GLY A 11 19.74 12.49 -16.72
CA GLY A 11 19.14 11.16 -16.84
C GLY A 11 18.91 10.36 -15.54
N GLY A 12 17.98 9.40 -15.64
CA GLY A 12 17.71 8.38 -14.63
C GLY A 12 16.38 7.65 -14.81
N ALA A 13 16.10 7.15 -16.01
CA ALA A 13 15.08 6.15 -16.37
C ALA A 13 13.82 5.99 -15.47
N LEU A 14 12.81 6.83 -15.69
CA LEU A 14 11.41 6.42 -15.54
C LEU A 14 10.57 7.10 -16.63
N ARG A 15 10.51 6.46 -17.80
CA ARG A 15 9.65 6.89 -18.89
C ARG A 15 8.38 6.03 -18.89
N ARG A 16 7.23 6.65 -18.61
CA ARG A 16 6.08 6.77 -19.54
C ARG A 16 4.85 7.37 -18.84
N THR A 17 4.71 8.68 -19.03
CA THR A 17 3.47 9.36 -19.41
C THR A 17 2.17 8.94 -18.70
N ALA A 18 1.87 9.56 -17.57
CA ALA A 18 0.50 9.79 -17.16
C ALA A 18 0.10 11.19 -17.67
N ALA A 19 -0.76 11.24 -18.69
CA ALA A 19 -1.31 12.48 -19.21
C ALA A 19 -2.19 13.12 -18.13
N ALA A 20 -1.65 14.14 -17.43
CA ALA A 20 -2.43 14.98 -16.55
C ALA A 20 -3.15 16.04 -17.40
N ALA A 21 -4.39 15.75 -17.81
CA ALA A 21 -5.28 16.76 -18.35
C ALA A 21 -5.88 17.56 -17.18
N SER A 22 -5.40 18.78 -16.98
CA SER A 22 -5.88 19.71 -15.97
C SER A 22 -7.19 20.36 -16.42
N LEU A 23 -8.28 20.28 -15.65
CA LEU A 23 -9.39 21.23 -15.73
C LEU A 23 -10.05 21.51 -14.36
N ALA A 24 -9.93 22.79 -13.98
CA ALA A 24 -10.90 23.67 -13.32
C ALA A 24 -11.38 23.43 -11.86
N LEU A 25 -11.34 24.55 -11.13
CA LEU A 25 -11.64 24.80 -9.72
C LEU A 25 -13.15 24.72 -9.41
N ILE A 26 -13.52 24.10 -8.29
CA ILE A 26 -14.67 24.51 -7.47
C ILE A 26 -14.19 24.63 -6.03
N ALA A 27 -14.36 25.82 -5.46
CA ALA A 27 -14.11 26.10 -4.06
C ALA A 27 -15.11 25.29 -3.20
N GLY A 28 -14.59 24.29 -2.52
CA GLY A 28 -15.29 23.48 -1.53
C GLY A 28 -14.25 22.59 -0.89
N ALA A 29 -13.59 23.09 0.15
CA ALA A 29 -12.61 22.32 0.90
C ALA A 29 -13.31 21.18 1.66
N LEU A 30 -13.65 20.09 0.97
CA LEU A 30 -13.65 18.80 1.62
C LEU A 30 -12.18 18.38 1.65
N PRO A 31 -11.55 18.27 2.83
CA PRO A 31 -10.43 17.38 2.96
C PRO A 31 -11.00 15.98 2.74
N VAL A 32 -11.13 15.55 1.48
CA VAL A 32 -11.12 14.13 1.17
C VAL A 32 -9.72 13.72 1.54
N ALA A 33 -9.58 13.29 2.80
CA ALA A 33 -8.41 12.62 3.28
C ALA A 33 -8.22 11.41 2.37
N LEU A 34 -7.47 11.59 1.28
CA LEU A 34 -6.85 10.53 0.51
C LEU A 34 -5.73 9.97 1.39
N ALA A 35 -6.09 9.44 2.55
CA ALA A 35 -5.25 8.60 3.36
C ALA A 35 -5.28 7.20 2.72
N THR A 36 -4.62 7.05 1.58
CA THR A 36 -4.16 5.74 1.10
C THR A 36 -2.64 5.79 1.15
N PRO A 37 -1.99 4.94 1.96
CA PRO A 37 -1.96 3.51 1.65
C PRO A 37 -1.92 2.56 2.88
N ALA A 38 -2.66 2.80 3.96
CA ALA A 38 -2.81 1.78 5.01
C ALA A 38 -3.75 0.64 4.59
N SER A 39 -4.80 0.97 3.83
CA SER A 39 -5.88 0.04 3.52
C SER A 39 -5.63 -0.83 2.28
N ALA A 40 -4.78 -0.41 1.35
CA ALA A 40 -4.50 -1.18 0.13
C ALA A 40 -3.69 -2.44 0.46
N SER A 41 -2.57 -2.28 1.17
CA SER A 41 -1.72 -3.40 1.53
C SER A 41 -2.36 -4.30 2.61
N GLN A 42 -3.11 -3.71 3.56
CA GLN A 42 -3.95 -4.50 4.48
C GLN A 42 -4.98 -5.36 3.72
N SER A 43 -5.55 -4.85 2.63
CA SER A 43 -6.54 -5.60 1.84
C SER A 43 -5.91 -6.81 1.14
N ASP A 44 -4.68 -6.71 0.64
CA ASP A 44 -3.98 -7.83 0.00
C ASP A 44 -3.61 -8.93 1.01
N CYS A 45 -3.14 -8.56 2.21
CA CYS A 45 -2.89 -9.51 3.30
C CYS A 45 -4.16 -10.24 3.73
N THR A 46 -5.26 -9.52 3.94
CA THR A 46 -6.53 -10.13 4.34
C THR A 46 -7.15 -10.96 3.23
N ALA A 47 -7.05 -10.53 1.96
CA ALA A 47 -7.53 -11.28 0.81
C ALA A 47 -6.75 -12.60 0.61
N TYR A 48 -5.43 -12.57 0.77
CA TYR A 48 -4.60 -13.77 0.73
C TYR A 48 -5.04 -14.79 1.78
N LEU A 49 -5.19 -14.35 3.03
CA LEU A 49 -5.60 -15.24 4.13
C LEU A 49 -7.02 -15.80 3.93
N LYS A 50 -7.94 -14.97 3.44
CA LYS A 50 -9.29 -15.42 3.07
C LYS A 50 -9.25 -16.49 1.97
N GLY A 51 -8.40 -16.31 0.95
CA GLY A 51 -8.19 -17.28 -0.12
C GLY A 51 -7.58 -18.61 0.35
N ARG A 52 -6.91 -18.60 1.51
CA ARG A 52 -6.36 -19.81 2.17
C ARG A 52 -7.33 -20.47 3.16
N GLY A 53 -8.55 -19.93 3.31
CA GLY A 53 -9.57 -20.47 4.20
C GLY A 53 -9.52 -19.93 5.63
N TYR A 54 -8.75 -18.88 5.91
CA TYR A 54 -8.75 -18.24 7.23
C TYR A 54 -9.92 -17.28 7.41
N ASN A 55 -10.43 -17.23 8.64
CA ASN A 55 -11.44 -16.27 9.05
C ASN A 55 -10.80 -14.89 9.28
N VAL A 56 -11.11 -13.94 8.40
CA VAL A 56 -10.63 -12.55 8.51
C VAL A 56 -11.47 -11.78 9.54
N GLY A 57 -11.12 -11.94 10.81
CA GLY A 57 -11.68 -11.19 11.93
C GLY A 57 -10.93 -9.88 12.23
N ALA A 58 -11.32 -9.22 13.32
CA ALA A 58 -10.65 -7.99 13.77
C ALA A 58 -9.15 -8.19 14.04
N GLY A 59 -8.75 -9.33 14.61
CA GLY A 59 -7.34 -9.66 14.87
C GLY A 59 -6.51 -9.77 13.58
N VAL A 60 -7.02 -10.47 12.56
CA VAL A 60 -6.32 -10.59 11.27
C VAL A 60 -6.19 -9.23 10.60
N LYS A 61 -7.24 -8.39 10.66
CA LYS A 61 -7.17 -7.02 10.15
C LYS A 61 -6.15 -6.18 10.90
N HIS A 62 -6.07 -6.31 12.23
CA HIS A 62 -5.07 -5.62 13.04
C HIS A 62 -3.65 -6.01 12.63
N ALA A 63 -3.37 -7.32 12.56
CA ALA A 63 -2.05 -7.83 12.17
C ALA A 63 -1.63 -7.35 10.76
N CYS A 64 -2.54 -7.41 9.80
CA CYS A 64 -2.30 -6.88 8.46
C CYS A 64 -2.12 -5.34 8.46
N ALA A 65 -2.75 -4.61 9.38
CA ALA A 65 -2.53 -3.17 9.53
C ALA A 65 -1.12 -2.90 10.07
N THR A 66 -0.64 -3.71 11.01
CA THR A 66 0.70 -3.59 11.60
C THR A 66 1.79 -3.62 10.52
N ALA A 67 1.69 -4.54 9.55
CA ALA A 67 2.59 -4.58 8.40
C ALA A 67 2.47 -3.34 7.49
N ALA A 68 1.23 -2.89 7.22
CA ALA A 68 0.98 -1.72 6.37
C ALA A 68 1.44 -0.39 7.00
N HIS A 69 1.44 -0.28 8.32
CA HIS A 69 1.81 0.93 9.06
C HIS A 69 3.30 0.99 9.41
N ALA A 70 3.94 -0.14 9.68
CA ALA A 70 5.35 -0.21 10.03
C ALA A 70 6.17 -0.62 8.80
N SER A 71 6.77 0.38 8.13
CA SER A 71 7.67 0.12 7.00
C SER A 71 8.91 -0.66 7.45
N GLY A 72 9.23 -1.74 6.74
CA GLY A 72 10.46 -2.50 6.93
C GLY A 72 10.27 -3.84 7.66
N PRO A 73 11.38 -4.53 8.02
CA PRO A 73 11.34 -5.88 8.57
C PRO A 73 10.59 -5.96 9.90
N ALA A 74 10.71 -4.95 10.77
CA ALA A 74 10.05 -4.94 12.07
C ALA A 74 8.51 -5.03 11.95
N GLY A 75 7.89 -4.32 11.01
CA GLY A 75 6.44 -4.38 10.80
C GLY A 75 5.95 -5.73 10.32
N ARG A 76 6.72 -6.36 9.42
CA ARG A 76 6.45 -7.73 8.95
C ARG A 76 6.60 -8.76 10.06
N ASP A 77 7.62 -8.62 10.91
CA ASP A 77 7.85 -9.53 12.04
C ASP A 77 6.71 -9.43 13.08
N MET A 78 6.22 -8.23 13.36
CA MET A 78 5.07 -8.04 14.25
C MET A 78 3.80 -8.64 13.65
N CYS A 79 3.50 -8.32 12.39
CA CYS A 79 2.35 -8.89 11.68
C CYS A 79 2.39 -10.43 11.69
N TRP A 80 3.55 -11.03 11.42
CA TRP A 80 3.71 -12.48 11.39
C TRP A 80 3.49 -13.11 12.78
N ARG A 81 3.99 -12.47 13.83
CA ARG A 81 3.78 -12.95 15.21
C ARG A 81 2.30 -12.90 15.60
N GLU A 82 1.62 -11.79 15.32
CA GLU A 82 0.19 -11.64 15.61
C GLU A 82 -0.66 -12.63 14.81
N LEU A 83 -0.34 -12.88 13.53
CA LEU A 83 -1.04 -13.88 12.74
C LEU A 83 -0.83 -15.31 13.28
N GLN A 84 0.36 -15.64 13.78
CA GLN A 84 0.63 -16.95 14.39
C GLN A 84 -0.15 -17.16 15.69
N GLU A 85 -0.29 -16.12 16.52
CA GLU A 85 -1.12 -16.17 17.73
C GLU A 85 -2.60 -16.43 17.39
N LEU A 86 -3.03 -16.00 16.20
CA LEU A 86 -4.36 -16.27 15.64
C LEU A 86 -4.47 -17.64 14.94
N GLY A 87 -3.42 -18.46 14.99
CA GLY A 87 -3.39 -19.80 14.39
C GLY A 87 -3.12 -19.83 12.88
N VAL A 88 -2.67 -18.72 12.29
CA VAL A 88 -2.22 -18.71 10.89
C VAL A 88 -0.87 -19.43 10.80
N LYS A 89 -0.75 -20.34 9.84
CA LYS A 89 0.52 -21.04 9.58
C LYS A 89 1.62 -20.04 9.26
N SER A 90 2.83 -20.29 9.77
CA SER A 90 3.97 -19.37 9.62
C SER A 90 4.24 -18.98 8.16
N ASP A 91 4.20 -19.94 7.22
CA ASP A 91 4.43 -19.66 5.78
C ASP A 91 3.37 -18.72 5.18
N TYR A 92 2.10 -18.91 5.58
CA TYR A 92 1.00 -18.07 5.13
C TYR A 92 1.03 -16.69 5.79
N GLY A 93 1.44 -16.62 7.06
CA GLY A 93 1.64 -15.36 7.77
C GLY A 93 2.75 -14.52 7.14
N LEU A 94 3.93 -15.11 6.87
CA LEU A 94 5.04 -14.42 6.22
C LEU A 94 4.66 -13.92 4.82
N THR A 95 3.97 -14.77 4.04
CA THR A 95 3.49 -14.38 2.70
C THR A 95 2.48 -13.24 2.81
N ALA A 96 1.47 -13.37 3.69
CA ALA A 96 0.44 -12.35 3.86
C ALA A 96 1.03 -11.00 4.33
N CYS A 97 1.94 -11.01 5.30
CA CYS A 97 2.61 -9.80 5.79
C CYS A 97 3.57 -9.20 4.78
N GLY A 98 4.10 -9.98 3.83
CA GLY A 98 4.89 -9.47 2.71
C GLY A 98 4.06 -8.85 1.58
N LEU A 99 2.75 -9.13 1.56
CA LEU A 99 1.77 -8.51 0.67
C LEU A 99 1.12 -7.27 1.30
N ALA A 100 1.24 -7.10 2.62
CA ALA A 100 0.83 -5.91 3.35
C ALA A 100 1.88 -4.79 3.38
#